data_AF-A0A6B2YYF0-F1
#
_entry.id   AF-A0A6B2YYF0-F1
#
_cell.length_a   1.000
_cell.length_b   1.000
_cell.length_c   1.000
_cell.angle_alpha   90.00
_cell.angle_beta   90.00
_cell.angle_gamma   90.00
#
_symmetry.space_group_name_H-M   'P 1'
#
loop_
_entity.id
_entity.type
_entity.pdbx_description
1 polymer ?
#
loop_
_entity_poly.entity_id
_entity_poly.type
_entity_poly.pdbx_seq_one_letter_code
_entity_poly.pdbx_strand_id
1 'polypeptide(L)'
;MKRERATRLLADMITRLEGGAWPLGLVEEVYVFGSYARGALEPNDVDVVIEHGTDERWLGESLDASINGRDSYVAMRQALRGRTRGISFQFRGRSSLLDEKFELFLLWRRGEPFSLARERLASLKADPEAGTAPRDHMLAAFEELETPVPRPARIELYGRHAKGKISITPLRLTDAELEDPEAALHVRRRWTKTSPLRQAAMCALVSLQQRGMDLTEVTLHGKRLSGREQQAERCFIDLGWNGFGHMGRLLDGGVTWLEVMRPHRSKPMDALLIEPRTRQ
;
A
#
# COMPACT_ATOMS: atom_id res chain seq x y z
N MET A 1 -1.48 22.00 1.99
CA MET A 1 -0.14 22.54 1.61
C MET A 1 -0.34 23.54 0.48
N LYS A 2 0.40 24.65 0.42
CA LYS A 2 0.27 25.62 -0.71
C LYS A 2 0.77 25.04 -2.04
N ARG A 3 0.11 25.36 -3.15
CA ARG A 3 0.45 24.89 -4.51
C ARG A 3 1.91 25.17 -4.90
N GLU A 4 2.46 26.32 -4.55
CA GLU A 4 3.85 26.67 -4.88
C GLU A 4 4.84 25.72 -4.20
N ARG A 5 4.48 25.18 -3.04
CA ARG A 5 5.28 24.14 -2.39
C ARG A 5 5.14 22.80 -3.09
N ALA A 6 3.93 22.43 -3.52
CA ALA A 6 3.70 21.23 -4.33
C ALA A 6 4.53 21.25 -5.63
N THR A 7 4.50 22.36 -6.37
CA THR A 7 5.30 22.54 -7.59
C THR A 7 6.79 22.42 -7.32
N ARG A 8 7.30 23.00 -6.23
CA ARG A 8 8.71 22.84 -5.83
C ARG A 8 9.07 21.39 -5.52
N LEU A 9 8.19 20.65 -4.83
CA LEU A 9 8.42 19.23 -4.54
C LEU A 9 8.56 18.39 -5.81
N LEU A 10 7.74 18.64 -6.83
CA LEU A 10 7.85 17.98 -8.14
C LEU A 10 9.10 18.41 -8.90
N ALA A 11 9.45 19.70 -8.89
CA ALA A 11 10.67 20.19 -9.53
C ALA A 11 11.93 19.56 -8.93
N ASP A 12 11.99 19.42 -7.60
CA ASP A 12 13.06 18.73 -6.89
C ASP A 12 13.11 17.25 -7.24
N MET A 13 11.95 16.59 -7.35
CA MET A 13 11.87 15.18 -7.75
C MET A 13 12.41 14.98 -9.17
N ILE A 14 12.07 15.87 -10.12
CA ILE A 14 12.63 15.86 -11.49
C ILE A 14 14.15 15.98 -11.44
N THR A 15 14.70 16.90 -10.64
CA THR A 15 16.16 17.06 -10.49
C THR A 15 16.84 15.80 -9.93
N ARG A 16 16.18 15.07 -9.01
CA ARG A 16 16.71 13.80 -8.50
C ARG A 16 16.67 12.71 -9.55
N LEU A 17 15.57 12.60 -10.31
CA LEU A 17 15.44 11.67 -11.42
C LEU A 17 16.52 11.91 -12.49
N GLU A 18 16.82 13.17 -12.78
CA GLU A 18 17.88 13.59 -13.70
C GLU A 18 19.27 13.10 -13.28
N GLY A 19 19.53 12.99 -11.97
CA GLY A 19 20.76 12.40 -11.46
C GLY A 19 20.91 10.90 -11.77
N GLY A 20 19.83 10.18 -12.12
CA GLY A 20 19.86 8.80 -12.61
C GLY A 20 20.37 7.73 -11.63
N ALA A 21 20.75 8.11 -10.40
CA ALA A 21 21.31 7.20 -9.42
C ALA A 21 20.32 6.09 -9.06
N TRP A 22 20.82 4.90 -8.75
CA TRP A 22 19.98 3.80 -8.29
C TRP A 22 19.21 4.19 -7.00
N PRO A 23 17.90 3.89 -6.86
CA PRO A 23 17.04 3.11 -7.77
C PRO A 23 16.29 3.96 -8.81
N LEU A 24 16.56 5.27 -8.92
CA LEU A 24 15.87 6.17 -9.86
C LEU A 24 16.14 5.83 -11.32
N GLY A 25 17.31 5.25 -11.62
CA GLY A 25 17.62 4.69 -12.94
C GLY A 25 16.68 3.56 -13.39
N LEU A 26 15.79 3.05 -12.52
CA LEU A 26 14.75 2.07 -12.86
C LEU A 26 13.41 2.71 -13.25
N VAL A 27 13.21 4.01 -13.00
CA VAL A 27 11.96 4.70 -13.31
C VAL A 27 11.77 4.81 -14.82
N GLU A 28 10.59 4.42 -15.29
CA GLU A 28 10.21 4.42 -16.70
C GLU A 28 9.26 5.58 -17.00
N GLU A 29 8.29 5.82 -16.12
CA GLU A 29 7.32 6.89 -16.31
C GLU A 29 6.90 7.50 -14.97
N VAL A 30 6.56 8.79 -15.00
CA VAL A 30 6.07 9.56 -13.86
C VAL A 30 4.81 10.29 -14.26
N TYR A 31 3.73 10.06 -13.51
CA TYR A 31 2.45 10.74 -13.67
C TYR A 31 2.07 11.50 -12.42
N VAL A 32 1.43 12.64 -12.61
CA VAL A 32 0.85 13.44 -11.53
C VAL A 32 -0.67 13.39 -11.67
N PHE A 33 -1.37 13.26 -10.55
CA PHE A 33 -2.83 13.22 -10.53
C PHE A 33 -3.37 13.87 -9.26
N GLY A 34 -4.67 13.72 -9.02
CA GLY A 34 -5.31 14.26 -7.82
C GLY A 34 -5.51 15.78 -7.86
N SER A 35 -5.70 16.38 -6.68
CA SER A 35 -6.10 17.78 -6.56
C SER A 35 -5.06 18.76 -7.12
N TYR A 36 -3.77 18.47 -6.96
CA TYR A 36 -2.71 19.30 -7.53
C TYR A 36 -2.78 19.33 -9.07
N ALA A 37 -2.93 18.17 -9.72
CA ALA A 37 -3.01 18.08 -11.18
C ALA A 37 -4.23 18.84 -11.74
N ARG A 38 -5.35 18.84 -11.02
CA ARG A 38 -6.56 19.60 -11.38
C ARG A 38 -6.47 21.10 -11.17
N GLY A 39 -5.42 21.59 -10.49
CA GLY A 39 -5.20 23.03 -10.32
C GLY A 39 -5.42 23.58 -8.91
N ALA A 40 -5.70 22.73 -7.90
CA ALA A 40 -6.00 23.19 -6.55
C ALA A 40 -4.91 24.11 -5.98
N LEU A 41 -5.34 25.19 -5.29
CA LEU A 41 -4.47 26.16 -4.62
C LEU A 41 -3.85 25.61 -3.33
N GLU A 42 -4.59 24.75 -2.63
CA GLU A 42 -4.18 24.17 -1.35
C GLU A 42 -4.29 22.63 -1.33
N PRO A 43 -3.54 21.91 -2.17
CA PRO A 43 -3.54 20.44 -2.14
C PRO A 43 -3.04 19.90 -0.79
N ASN A 44 -3.60 18.78 -0.32
CA ASN A 44 -3.13 18.12 0.90
C ASN A 44 -1.70 17.58 0.73
N ASP A 45 -1.51 16.83 -0.34
CA ASP A 45 -0.27 16.26 -0.85
C ASP A 45 -0.25 16.27 -2.39
N VAL A 46 0.86 15.86 -2.98
CA VAL A 46 0.99 15.64 -4.41
C VAL A 46 0.92 14.14 -4.68
N ASP A 47 -0.14 13.70 -5.35
CA ASP A 47 -0.30 12.32 -5.77
C ASP A 47 0.51 12.05 -7.04
N VAL A 48 1.42 11.08 -6.97
CA VAL A 48 2.32 10.70 -8.06
C VAL A 48 2.27 9.19 -8.29
N VAL A 49 2.18 8.79 -9.55
CA VAL A 49 2.36 7.39 -9.96
C VAL A 49 3.70 7.23 -10.64
N ILE A 50 4.42 6.19 -10.23
CA ILE A 50 5.73 5.82 -10.74
C ILE A 50 5.62 4.45 -11.40
N GLU A 51 5.81 4.42 -12.70
CA GLU A 51 6.08 3.18 -13.43
C GLU A 51 7.59 2.96 -13.48
N HIS A 52 8.01 1.73 -13.21
CA HIS A 52 9.43 1.39 -13.15
C HIS A 52 9.67 -0.07 -13.54
N GLY A 53 10.82 -0.29 -14.16
CA GLY A 53 11.37 -1.61 -14.42
C GLY A 53 11.94 -2.25 -13.14
N THR A 54 12.50 -3.44 -13.30
CA THR A 54 13.17 -4.18 -12.21
C THR A 54 14.54 -4.65 -12.68
N ASP A 55 15.53 -4.58 -11.81
CA ASP A 55 16.81 -5.27 -11.95
C ASP A 55 17.00 -6.32 -10.83
N GLU A 56 18.06 -7.12 -10.90
CA GLU A 56 18.34 -8.15 -9.89
C GLU A 56 18.51 -7.56 -8.49
N ARG A 57 19.12 -6.37 -8.40
CA ARG A 57 19.31 -5.66 -7.13
C ARG A 57 17.97 -5.25 -6.52
N TRP A 58 17.06 -4.70 -7.30
CA TRP A 58 15.71 -4.32 -6.88
C TRP A 58 14.93 -5.55 -6.42
N LEU A 59 14.99 -6.65 -7.17
CA LEU A 59 14.35 -7.90 -6.77
C LEU A 59 14.92 -8.41 -5.43
N GLY A 60 16.23 -8.35 -5.24
CA GLY A 60 16.90 -8.71 -3.98
C GLY A 60 16.49 -7.83 -2.80
N GLU A 61 16.57 -6.50 -2.95
CA GLU A 61 16.19 -5.54 -1.89
C GLU A 61 14.69 -5.59 -1.59
N SER A 62 13.85 -5.76 -2.62
CA SER A 62 12.40 -5.93 -2.44
C SER A 62 12.09 -7.23 -1.71
N LEU A 63 12.75 -8.34 -2.06
CA LEU A 63 12.56 -9.63 -1.40
C LEU A 63 13.03 -9.58 0.06
N ASP A 64 14.20 -9.00 0.33
CA ASP A 64 14.73 -8.80 1.68
C ASP A 64 13.80 -7.91 2.52
N ALA A 65 13.28 -6.83 1.94
CA ALA A 65 12.30 -5.97 2.59
C ALA A 65 11.04 -6.75 2.95
N SER A 66 10.46 -7.48 1.99
CA SER A 66 9.27 -8.32 2.22
C SER A 66 9.50 -9.39 3.29
N ILE A 67 10.64 -10.09 3.28
CA ILE A 67 10.97 -11.10 4.31
C ILE A 67 11.02 -10.47 5.72
N ASN A 68 11.56 -9.26 5.80
CA ASN A 68 11.71 -8.53 7.06
C ASN A 68 10.52 -7.61 7.40
N GLY A 69 9.46 -7.60 6.60
CA GLY A 69 8.29 -6.72 6.79
C GLY A 69 8.56 -5.25 6.69
N ARG A 70 9.60 -4.90 5.96
CA ARG A 70 9.88 -3.53 5.59
C ARG A 70 9.18 -3.26 4.27
N ASP A 71 8.71 -2.05 4.11
CA ASP A 71 8.16 -1.58 2.84
C ASP A 71 9.23 -1.65 1.75
N SER A 72 8.98 -2.46 0.71
CA SER A 72 9.91 -2.72 -0.40
C SER A 72 10.22 -1.48 -1.24
N TYR A 73 9.38 -0.46 -1.18
CA TYR A 73 9.55 0.78 -1.91
C TYR A 73 10.23 1.89 -1.10
N VAL A 74 10.68 1.63 0.14
CA VAL A 74 11.33 2.66 0.97
C VAL A 74 12.51 3.30 0.25
N ALA A 75 13.40 2.51 -0.37
CA ALA A 75 14.57 3.03 -1.07
C ALA A 75 14.17 3.98 -2.21
N MET A 76 13.21 3.57 -3.06
CA MET A 76 12.74 4.39 -4.18
C MET A 76 11.97 5.64 -3.71
N ARG A 77 11.09 5.51 -2.71
CA ARG A 77 10.40 6.68 -2.10
C ARG A 77 11.40 7.70 -1.57
N GLN A 78 12.44 7.25 -0.86
CA GLN A 78 13.45 8.13 -0.29
C GLN A 78 14.29 8.78 -1.37
N ALA A 79 14.65 8.05 -2.42
CA ALA A 79 15.38 8.62 -3.56
C ALA A 79 14.56 9.68 -4.30
N LEU A 80 13.24 9.45 -4.51
CA LEU A 80 12.35 10.40 -5.18
C LEU A 80 12.05 11.65 -4.34
N ARG A 81 11.72 11.47 -3.05
CA ARG A 81 11.31 12.59 -2.18
C ARG A 81 12.48 13.28 -1.47
N GLY A 82 13.64 12.64 -1.41
CA GLY A 82 14.73 13.04 -0.52
C GLY A 82 14.26 13.09 0.95
N ARG A 83 14.53 14.21 1.62
CA ARG A 83 14.12 14.44 3.02
C ARG A 83 12.75 15.10 3.17
N THR A 84 12.05 15.33 2.05
CA THR A 84 10.81 16.13 2.05
C THR A 84 9.57 15.27 2.29
N ARG A 85 8.54 15.90 2.87
CA ARG A 85 7.18 15.35 3.04
C ARG A 85 6.21 16.12 2.15
N GLY A 86 5.11 15.48 1.75
CA GLY A 86 4.04 16.09 0.95
C GLY A 86 3.90 15.50 -0.46
N ILE A 87 4.57 14.39 -0.76
CA ILE A 87 4.34 13.59 -1.98
C ILE A 87 3.84 12.21 -1.55
N SER A 88 2.74 11.77 -2.15
CA SER A 88 2.18 10.43 -2.04
C SER A 88 2.51 9.65 -3.30
N PHE A 89 3.07 8.45 -3.15
CA PHE A 89 3.53 7.63 -4.28
C PHE A 89 2.69 6.37 -4.41
N GLN A 90 2.25 6.09 -5.63
CA GLN A 90 1.80 4.77 -6.06
C GLN A 90 2.82 4.21 -7.05
N PHE A 91 3.25 2.97 -6.85
CA PHE A 91 4.19 2.29 -7.74
C PHE A 91 3.43 1.26 -8.56
N ARG A 92 3.66 1.24 -9.88
CA ARG A 92 3.00 0.32 -10.82
C ARG A 92 1.47 0.37 -10.74
N GLY A 93 0.94 1.59 -10.62
CA GLY A 93 -0.48 1.86 -10.39
C GLY A 93 -1.22 2.46 -11.59
N ARG A 94 -0.54 2.74 -12.71
CA ARG A 94 -1.11 3.48 -13.83
C ARG A 94 -2.38 2.82 -14.37
N SER A 95 -2.34 1.52 -14.67
CA SER A 95 -3.49 0.83 -15.27
C SER A 95 -4.73 0.84 -14.36
N SER A 96 -4.55 0.59 -13.05
CA SER A 96 -5.66 0.63 -12.08
C SER A 96 -6.32 2.01 -12.04
N LEU A 97 -5.52 3.07 -12.02
CA LEU A 97 -6.04 4.43 -11.97
C LEU A 97 -6.76 4.83 -13.26
N LEU A 98 -6.28 4.36 -14.43
CA LEU A 98 -6.97 4.60 -15.70
C LEU A 98 -8.30 3.83 -15.77
N ASP A 99 -8.36 2.60 -15.27
CA ASP A 99 -9.60 1.82 -15.18
C ASP A 99 -10.63 2.49 -14.25
N GLU A 100 -10.14 3.16 -13.21
CA GLU A 100 -10.92 4.01 -12.29
C GLU A 100 -11.25 5.40 -12.86
N LYS A 101 -10.86 5.68 -14.12
CA LYS A 101 -11.11 6.94 -14.83
C LYS A 101 -10.42 8.16 -14.21
N PHE A 102 -9.30 7.97 -13.50
CA PHE A 102 -8.46 9.09 -13.09
C PHE A 102 -7.79 9.73 -14.30
N GLU A 103 -7.83 11.05 -14.34
CA GLU A 103 -7.00 11.83 -15.25
C GLU A 103 -5.55 11.82 -14.75
N LEU A 104 -4.67 11.19 -15.53
CA LEU A 104 -3.24 11.11 -15.27
C LEU A 104 -2.51 12.09 -16.18
N PHE A 105 -1.79 13.04 -15.59
CA PHE A 105 -0.93 13.94 -16.32
C PHE A 105 0.48 13.34 -16.42
N LEU A 106 0.92 12.99 -17.63
CA LEU A 106 2.29 12.53 -17.86
C LEU A 106 3.27 13.66 -17.57
N LEU A 107 4.12 13.47 -16.57
CA LEU A 107 5.17 14.43 -16.24
C LEU A 107 6.45 14.11 -17.02
N TRP A 108 6.90 12.86 -16.99
CA TRP A 108 8.13 12.44 -17.65
C TRP A 108 8.08 10.96 -18.03
N ARG A 109 8.71 10.62 -19.15
CA ARG A 109 8.97 9.24 -19.59
C ARG A 109 10.44 9.07 -19.94
N ARG A 110 10.99 7.89 -19.66
CA ARG A 110 12.34 7.49 -20.01
C ARG A 110 12.62 7.70 -21.51
N GLY A 111 13.77 8.29 -21.79
CA GLY A 111 14.18 8.69 -23.14
C GLY A 111 13.77 10.12 -23.51
N GLU A 112 12.90 10.77 -22.73
CA GLU A 112 12.60 12.19 -22.91
C GLU A 112 13.60 13.07 -22.14
N PRO A 113 13.94 14.27 -22.66
CA PRO A 113 14.77 15.23 -21.95
C PRO A 113 14.05 15.77 -20.72
N PHE A 114 14.78 16.01 -19.62
CA PHE A 114 14.20 16.55 -18.38
C PHE A 114 13.71 18.00 -18.53
N SER A 115 14.19 18.76 -19.52
CA SER A 115 13.63 20.08 -19.86
C SER A 115 12.13 19.99 -20.19
N LEU A 116 11.72 18.96 -20.94
CA LEU A 116 10.32 18.74 -21.30
C LEU A 116 9.46 18.43 -20.06
N ALA A 117 10.00 17.69 -19.08
CA ALA A 117 9.30 17.45 -17.82
C ALA A 117 9.08 18.75 -17.03
N ARG A 118 10.05 19.66 -17.06
CA ARG A 118 9.95 20.98 -16.40
C ARG A 118 8.94 21.89 -17.11
N GLU A 119 8.91 21.85 -18.44
CA GLU A 119 7.89 22.55 -19.24
C GLU A 119 6.48 22.03 -18.94
N ARG A 120 6.31 20.70 -18.90
CA ARG A 120 5.04 20.06 -18.53
C ARG A 120 4.61 20.43 -17.12
N LEU A 121 5.53 20.44 -16.15
CA LEU A 121 5.23 20.91 -14.80
C LEU A 121 4.76 22.37 -14.78
N ALA A 122 5.43 23.25 -15.54
CA ALA A 122 5.05 24.66 -15.65
C ALA A 122 3.68 24.87 -16.32
N SER A 123 3.26 23.93 -17.18
CA SER A 123 1.95 23.98 -17.85
C SER A 123 0.75 23.68 -16.92
N LEU A 124 0.99 23.06 -15.75
CA LEU A 124 -0.05 22.79 -14.75
C LEU A 124 -0.47 24.09 -14.04
N LYS A 125 -1.47 24.76 -14.60
CA LYS A 125 -1.99 26.02 -14.07
C LYS A 125 -2.81 25.82 -12.80
N ALA A 126 -2.83 26.86 -11.98
CA ALA A 126 -3.77 26.94 -10.87
C ALA A 126 -5.18 27.13 -11.44
N ASP A 127 -6.14 26.47 -10.81
CA ASP A 127 -7.56 26.62 -11.06
C ASP A 127 -8.23 26.87 -9.70
N PRO A 128 -8.71 28.11 -9.43
CA PRO A 128 -9.39 28.44 -8.18
C PRO A 128 -10.67 27.61 -7.94
N GLU A 129 -11.31 27.12 -9.00
CA GLU A 129 -12.51 26.28 -8.93
C GLU A 129 -12.17 24.80 -8.75
N ALA A 130 -10.89 24.41 -8.88
CA ALA A 130 -10.42 23.08 -8.55
C ALA A 130 -10.39 22.89 -7.03
N GLY A 131 -11.58 22.70 -6.47
CA GLY A 131 -11.75 22.26 -5.10
C GLY A 131 -11.03 20.93 -4.83
N THR A 132 -10.84 20.64 -3.56
CA THR A 132 -10.46 19.28 -3.12
C THR A 132 -11.47 18.32 -3.74
N ALA A 133 -10.99 17.25 -4.41
CA ALA A 133 -11.92 16.22 -4.86
C ALA A 133 -12.74 15.78 -3.65
N PRO A 134 -14.04 15.52 -3.82
CA PRO A 134 -14.76 14.80 -2.80
C PRO A 134 -13.96 13.55 -2.43
N ARG A 135 -13.92 13.22 -1.14
CA ARG A 135 -13.14 12.09 -0.62
C ARG A 135 -13.84 10.80 -1.09
N ASP A 136 -13.74 10.48 -2.37
CA ASP A 136 -14.71 9.65 -3.10
C ASP A 136 -14.75 8.17 -2.67
N HIS A 137 -13.91 7.75 -1.73
CA HIS A 137 -13.78 6.34 -1.34
C HIS A 137 -13.59 6.15 0.17
N MET A 138 -14.34 6.91 0.97
CA MET A 138 -14.35 6.77 2.43
C MET A 138 -15.48 5.84 2.88
N LEU A 139 -15.11 4.72 3.48
CA LEU A 139 -16.02 3.88 4.25
C LEU A 139 -15.97 4.32 5.71
N ALA A 140 -17.07 4.17 6.45
CA ALA A 140 -17.08 4.40 7.90
C ALA A 140 -16.01 3.56 8.63
N ALA A 141 -15.72 2.36 8.13
CA ALA A 141 -14.64 1.50 8.63
C ALA A 141 -13.22 2.08 8.47
N PHE A 142 -13.05 3.15 7.68
CA PHE A 142 -11.78 3.86 7.51
C PHE A 142 -11.68 5.13 8.36
N GLU A 143 -12.75 5.54 9.06
CA GLU A 143 -12.68 6.65 10.00
C GLU A 143 -11.58 6.35 11.05
N GLU A 144 -10.71 7.33 11.30
CA GLU A 144 -9.50 7.21 12.13
C GLU A 144 -8.35 6.34 11.56
N LEU A 145 -8.59 5.53 10.52
CA LEU A 145 -7.60 4.69 9.82
C LEU A 145 -7.17 5.26 8.46
N GLU A 146 -7.50 6.51 8.17
CA GLU A 146 -7.31 7.14 6.85
C GLU A 146 -5.85 7.19 6.38
N THR A 147 -4.93 7.52 7.30
CA THR A 147 -3.50 7.65 6.99
C THR A 147 -2.80 6.30 6.79
N PRO A 148 -3.10 5.25 7.57
CA PRO A 148 -2.47 3.94 7.36
C PRO A 148 -2.97 3.17 6.13
N VAL A 149 -4.21 3.37 5.66
CA VAL A 149 -4.71 2.64 4.47
C VAL A 149 -4.27 3.37 3.20
N PRO A 150 -3.42 2.76 2.34
CA PRO A 150 -3.00 3.36 1.09
C PRO A 150 -4.22 3.64 0.22
N ARG A 151 -4.15 4.75 -0.53
CA ARG A 151 -5.24 5.15 -1.43
C ARG A 151 -5.68 4.04 -2.40
N PRO A 152 -4.79 3.28 -3.07
CA PRO A 152 -5.21 2.15 -3.92
C PRO A 152 -6.09 1.14 -3.18
N ALA A 153 -5.70 0.78 -1.96
CA ALA A 153 -6.48 -0.12 -1.13
C ALA A 153 -7.84 0.47 -0.77
N ARG A 154 -7.91 1.76 -0.41
CA ARG A 154 -9.20 2.41 -0.13
C ARG A 154 -10.14 2.35 -1.32
N ILE A 155 -9.65 2.60 -2.53
CA ILE A 155 -10.47 2.63 -3.74
C ILE A 155 -10.98 1.22 -4.07
N GLU A 156 -10.10 0.22 -4.08
CA GLU A 156 -10.50 -1.17 -4.36
C GLU A 156 -11.53 -1.66 -3.32
N LEU A 157 -11.26 -1.44 -2.04
CA LEU A 157 -12.12 -1.86 -0.95
C LEU A 157 -13.46 -1.13 -0.98
N TYR A 158 -13.48 0.18 -1.23
CA TYR A 158 -14.72 0.92 -1.41
C TYR A 158 -15.53 0.37 -2.58
N GLY A 159 -14.89 0.15 -3.74
CA GLY A 159 -15.55 -0.37 -4.94
C GLY A 159 -16.15 -1.77 -4.72
N ARG A 160 -15.45 -2.64 -4.00
CA ARG A 160 -15.94 -3.98 -3.64
C ARG A 160 -17.07 -3.90 -2.60
N HIS A 161 -16.94 -3.06 -1.58
CA HIS A 161 -17.95 -2.88 -0.53
C HIS A 161 -19.24 -2.28 -1.09
N ALA A 162 -19.14 -1.22 -1.90
CA ALA A 162 -20.30 -0.59 -2.55
C ALA A 162 -21.07 -1.54 -3.47
N LYS A 163 -20.37 -2.50 -4.09
CA LYS A 163 -20.97 -3.59 -4.89
C LYS A 163 -21.49 -4.76 -4.04
N GLY A 164 -21.44 -4.65 -2.70
CA GLY A 164 -21.87 -5.70 -1.77
C GLY A 164 -21.02 -6.97 -1.79
N LYS A 165 -19.82 -6.94 -2.39
CA LYS A 165 -18.95 -8.12 -2.55
C LYS A 165 -18.14 -8.46 -1.29
N ILE A 166 -17.95 -7.49 -0.40
CA ILE A 166 -17.17 -7.67 0.82
C ILE A 166 -17.83 -6.94 2.00
N SER A 167 -17.54 -7.38 3.22
CA SER A 167 -17.63 -6.58 4.44
C SER A 167 -16.24 -6.22 4.94
N ILE A 168 -16.16 -5.09 5.64
CA ILE A 168 -14.92 -4.61 6.24
C ILE A 168 -15.19 -4.28 7.70
N THR A 169 -14.40 -4.87 8.59
CA THR A 169 -14.50 -4.70 10.03
C THR A 169 -13.16 -4.20 10.58
N PRO A 170 -13.09 -3.00 11.16
CA PRO A 170 -11.89 -2.53 11.84
C PRO A 170 -11.65 -3.33 13.11
N LEU A 171 -10.41 -3.75 13.32
CA LEU A 171 -9.97 -4.54 14.46
C LEU A 171 -8.86 -3.83 15.21
N ARG A 172 -8.88 -3.96 16.53
CA ARG A 172 -7.77 -3.59 17.41
C ARG A 172 -7.10 -4.87 17.88
N LEU A 173 -5.89 -5.12 17.40
CA LEU A 173 -5.08 -6.27 17.76
C LEU A 173 -4.32 -5.97 19.05
N THR A 174 -4.61 -6.73 20.10
CA THR A 174 -3.90 -6.67 21.39
C THR A 174 -2.91 -7.80 21.51
N ASP A 175 -1.90 -7.59 22.36
CA ASP A 175 -0.96 -8.66 22.71
C ASP A 175 -1.66 -9.73 23.54
N ALA A 176 -1.43 -10.98 23.18
CA ALA A 176 -1.95 -12.16 23.86
C ALA A 176 -1.16 -13.40 23.41
N GLU A 177 -1.27 -14.47 24.19
CA GLU A 177 -0.56 -15.72 23.93
C GLU A 177 -1.32 -16.58 22.92
N LEU A 178 -0.60 -17.11 21.94
CA LEU A 178 -1.15 -18.00 20.92
C LEU A 178 -1.15 -19.43 21.44
N GLU A 179 -2.33 -20.04 21.54
CA GLU A 179 -2.46 -21.38 22.14
C GLU A 179 -1.95 -22.48 21.19
N ASP A 180 -1.99 -22.25 19.87
CA ASP A 180 -1.48 -23.19 18.87
C ASP A 180 0.07 -23.19 18.86
N PRO A 181 0.72 -24.26 19.38
CA PRO A 181 2.17 -24.29 19.53
C PRO A 181 2.90 -24.37 18.19
N GLU A 182 2.30 -24.98 17.16
CA GLU A 182 2.86 -25.10 15.82
C GLU A 182 2.84 -23.76 15.09
N ALA A 183 1.71 -23.05 15.16
CA ALA A 183 1.60 -21.69 14.62
C ALA A 183 2.59 -20.74 15.33
N ALA A 184 2.70 -20.83 16.66
CA ALA A 184 3.65 -20.04 17.44
C ALA A 184 5.11 -20.39 17.07
N LEU A 185 5.42 -21.67 16.83
CA LEU A 185 6.76 -22.09 16.38
C LEU A 185 7.07 -21.56 14.98
N HIS A 186 6.11 -21.61 14.06
CA HIS A 186 6.25 -21.08 12.71
C HIS A 186 6.63 -19.59 12.73
N VAL A 187 5.90 -18.77 13.50
CA VAL A 187 6.20 -17.34 13.67
C VAL A 187 7.59 -17.13 14.26
N ARG A 188 7.98 -17.91 15.28
CA ARG A 188 9.30 -17.85 15.94
C ARG A 188 10.46 -18.19 15.00
N ARG A 189 10.26 -19.12 14.06
CA ARG A 189 11.27 -19.47 13.05
C ARG A 189 11.41 -18.40 11.99
N ARG A 190 10.32 -17.69 11.68
CA ARG A 190 10.28 -16.71 10.60
C ARG A 190 10.82 -15.35 11.00
N TRP A 191 10.64 -14.93 12.26
CA TRP A 191 11.09 -13.64 12.73
C TRP A 191 11.71 -13.67 14.14
N THR A 192 12.74 -12.83 14.31
CA THR A 192 13.43 -12.67 15.60
C THR A 192 12.52 -12.04 16.66
N LYS A 193 12.87 -12.20 17.94
CA LYS A 193 12.10 -11.65 19.08
C LYS A 193 11.88 -10.13 19.00
N THR A 194 12.78 -9.41 18.35
CA THR A 194 12.71 -7.94 18.22
C THR A 194 12.00 -7.49 16.94
N SER A 195 11.52 -8.40 16.09
CA SER A 195 10.84 -8.02 14.86
C SER A 195 9.41 -7.50 15.13
N PRO A 196 9.03 -6.32 14.63
CA PRO A 196 7.64 -5.86 14.67
C PRO A 196 6.69 -6.83 13.95
N LEU A 197 7.14 -7.51 12.89
CA LEU A 197 6.32 -8.52 12.20
C LEU A 197 6.01 -9.74 13.05
N ARG A 198 6.96 -10.14 13.90
CA ARG A 198 6.72 -11.25 14.83
C ARG A 198 5.51 -10.92 15.70
N GLN A 199 5.50 -9.73 16.28
CA GLN A 199 4.42 -9.29 17.16
C GLN A 199 3.10 -9.16 16.38
N ALA A 200 3.14 -8.52 15.20
CA ALA A 200 1.96 -8.37 14.35
C ALA A 200 1.35 -9.72 13.94
N ALA A 201 2.18 -10.69 13.55
CA ALA A 201 1.74 -12.03 13.21
C ALA A 201 1.14 -12.77 14.41
N MET A 202 1.75 -12.69 15.59
CA MET A 202 1.21 -13.30 16.80
C MET A 202 -0.17 -12.73 17.14
N CYS A 203 -0.30 -11.40 17.22
CA CYS A 203 -1.58 -10.76 17.53
C CYS A 203 -2.67 -11.06 16.49
N ALA A 204 -2.31 -11.10 15.21
CA ALA A 204 -3.25 -11.43 14.14
C ALA A 204 -3.75 -12.88 14.27
N LEU A 205 -2.85 -13.85 14.48
CA LEU A 205 -3.22 -15.26 14.67
C LEU A 205 -4.08 -15.47 15.92
N VAL A 206 -3.75 -14.80 17.04
CA VAL A 206 -4.56 -14.86 18.25
C VAL A 206 -5.96 -14.32 18.01
N SER A 207 -6.08 -13.19 17.29
CA SER A 207 -7.39 -12.62 16.98
C SER A 207 -8.25 -13.57 16.13
N LEU A 208 -7.64 -14.27 15.18
CA LEU A 208 -8.34 -15.30 14.38
C LEU A 208 -8.72 -16.51 15.24
N GLN A 209 -7.83 -16.98 16.12
CA GLN A 209 -8.10 -18.09 17.03
C GLN A 209 -9.26 -17.78 17.98
N GLN A 210 -9.30 -16.58 18.56
CA GLN A 210 -10.40 -16.13 19.42
C GLN A 210 -11.74 -16.02 18.68
N ARG A 211 -11.70 -15.87 17.36
CA ARG A 211 -12.89 -15.89 16.47
C ARG A 211 -13.27 -17.29 16.03
N GLY A 212 -12.60 -18.33 16.54
CA GLY A 212 -12.87 -19.73 16.21
C GLY A 212 -12.37 -20.16 14.83
N MET A 213 -11.47 -19.39 14.21
CA MET A 213 -10.89 -19.77 12.92
C MET A 213 -9.87 -20.89 13.11
N ASP A 214 -9.97 -21.92 12.26
CA ASP A 214 -8.95 -22.95 12.18
C ASP A 214 -7.68 -22.35 11.56
N LEU A 215 -6.62 -22.24 12.36
CA LEU A 215 -5.33 -21.72 11.90
C LEU A 215 -4.69 -22.63 10.85
N THR A 216 -5.20 -23.84 10.61
CA THR A 216 -4.70 -24.71 9.55
C THR A 216 -5.08 -24.24 8.14
N GLU A 217 -6.08 -23.38 8.04
CA GLU A 217 -6.57 -22.80 6.79
C GLU A 217 -6.01 -21.38 6.56
N VAL A 218 -5.02 -20.97 7.37
CA VAL A 218 -4.43 -19.63 7.36
C VAL A 218 -3.09 -19.60 6.60
N THR A 219 -2.99 -18.68 5.65
CA THR A 219 -1.72 -18.26 5.08
C THR A 219 -1.29 -16.96 5.73
N LEU A 220 -0.14 -17.02 6.41
CA LEU A 220 0.46 -15.88 7.06
C LEU A 220 1.45 -15.22 6.10
N HIS A 221 1.14 -14.03 5.62
CA HIS A 221 2.02 -13.15 4.87
C HIS A 221 2.74 -13.90 3.71
N GLY A 222 1.96 -14.59 2.88
CA GLY A 222 2.47 -15.35 1.73
C GLY A 222 3.09 -16.72 2.04
N LYS A 223 3.09 -17.19 3.29
CA LYS A 223 3.49 -18.57 3.64
C LYS A 223 2.42 -19.25 4.48
N ARG A 224 2.10 -20.48 4.12
CA ARG A 224 1.25 -21.35 4.94
C ARG A 224 1.97 -21.70 6.24
N LEU A 225 1.19 -21.84 7.31
CA LEU A 225 1.70 -22.39 8.56
C LEU A 225 2.18 -23.83 8.33
N SER A 226 3.29 -24.19 8.98
CA SER A 226 4.04 -25.42 8.70
C SER A 226 3.21 -26.68 8.96
N GLY A 227 3.29 -27.66 8.05
CA GLY A 227 2.58 -28.93 8.14
C GLY A 227 1.14 -28.91 7.60
N ARG A 228 0.74 -27.84 6.90
CA ARG A 228 -0.67 -27.56 6.57
C ARG A 228 -0.91 -27.26 5.08
N GLU A 229 -0.12 -27.88 4.21
CA GLU A 229 -0.10 -27.60 2.77
C GLU A 229 -1.32 -28.15 2.01
N GLN A 230 -2.07 -29.10 2.59
CA GLN A 230 -3.13 -29.81 1.88
C GLN A 230 -4.53 -29.17 2.01
N GLN A 231 -4.75 -28.23 2.95
CA GLN A 231 -6.08 -27.66 3.18
C GLN A 231 -6.39 -26.46 2.26
N ALA A 232 -7.67 -26.15 2.04
CA ALA A 232 -8.03 -24.94 1.31
C ALA A 232 -7.65 -23.69 2.14
N GLU A 233 -7.03 -22.70 1.52
CA GLU A 233 -6.78 -21.41 2.18
C GLU A 233 -8.11 -20.69 2.36
N ARG A 234 -8.43 -20.31 3.60
CA ARG A 234 -9.64 -19.54 3.92
C ARG A 234 -9.36 -18.17 4.47
N CYS A 235 -8.16 -17.94 4.98
CA CYS A 235 -7.74 -16.63 5.45
C CYS A 235 -6.30 -16.34 5.07
N PHE A 236 -6.08 -15.13 4.55
CA PHE A 236 -4.77 -14.57 4.27
C PHE A 236 -4.51 -13.41 5.23
N ILE A 237 -3.46 -13.51 6.02
CA ILE A 237 -2.99 -12.41 6.86
C ILE A 237 -1.92 -11.66 6.09
N ASP A 238 -2.08 -10.36 5.89
CA ASP A 238 -1.02 -9.51 5.39
C ASP A 238 -0.59 -8.47 6.41
N LEU A 239 0.66 -8.03 6.29
CA LEU A 239 1.33 -7.15 7.24
C LEU A 239 1.85 -5.94 6.47
N GLY A 240 1.14 -4.83 6.49
CA GLY A 240 1.54 -3.56 5.89
C GLY A 240 1.30 -3.46 4.38
N TRP A 241 0.28 -4.12 3.85
CA TRP A 241 -0.15 -4.10 2.44
C TRP A 241 0.88 -4.63 1.43
N ASN A 242 1.81 -5.47 1.87
CA ASN A 242 2.85 -6.05 1.00
C ASN A 242 2.29 -7.03 -0.03
N GLY A 243 1.18 -7.69 0.26
CA GLY A 243 0.47 -8.62 -0.60
C GLY A 243 -0.66 -7.99 -1.40
N PHE A 244 -0.83 -6.67 -1.37
CA PHE A 244 -1.98 -5.98 -1.98
C PHE A 244 -2.29 -6.44 -3.42
N GLY A 245 -1.26 -6.69 -4.25
CA GLY A 245 -1.44 -7.18 -5.61
C GLY A 245 -2.15 -8.54 -5.74
N HIS A 246 -2.24 -9.32 -4.67
CA HIS A 246 -2.97 -10.59 -4.63
C HIS A 246 -4.38 -10.48 -4.02
N MET A 247 -4.69 -9.36 -3.33
CA MET A 247 -5.90 -9.18 -2.53
C MET A 247 -7.15 -9.42 -3.37
N GLY A 248 -7.24 -8.81 -4.55
CA GLY A 248 -8.42 -8.95 -5.41
C GLY A 248 -8.74 -10.41 -5.77
N ARG A 249 -7.74 -11.16 -6.23
CA ARG A 249 -7.87 -12.58 -6.59
C ARG A 249 -8.30 -13.43 -5.40
N LEU A 250 -7.73 -13.17 -4.23
CA LEU A 250 -8.03 -13.94 -3.01
C LEU A 250 -9.45 -13.67 -2.52
N LEU A 251 -9.86 -12.40 -2.48
CA LEU A 251 -11.23 -12.02 -2.11
C LEU A 251 -12.27 -12.59 -3.10
N ASP A 252 -11.99 -12.54 -4.40
CA ASP A 252 -12.86 -13.14 -5.42
C ASP A 252 -12.92 -14.68 -5.31
N GLY A 253 -11.87 -15.31 -4.78
CA GLY A 253 -11.82 -16.74 -4.46
C GLY A 253 -12.48 -17.12 -3.13
N GLY A 254 -13.07 -16.17 -2.41
CA GLY A 254 -13.73 -16.42 -1.12
C GLY A 254 -12.78 -16.48 0.09
N VAL A 255 -11.52 -16.05 -0.07
CA VAL A 255 -10.54 -16.01 1.02
C VAL A 255 -10.69 -14.70 1.81
N THR A 256 -10.85 -14.80 3.13
CA THR A 256 -10.85 -13.65 4.04
C THR A 256 -9.46 -13.02 4.09
N TRP A 257 -9.40 -11.69 4.13
CA TRP A 257 -8.14 -10.95 4.25
C TRP A 257 -8.07 -10.23 5.60
N LEU A 258 -7.01 -10.46 6.37
CA LEU A 258 -6.70 -9.72 7.58
C LEU A 258 -5.46 -8.86 7.35
N GLU A 259 -5.64 -7.55 7.25
CA GLU A 259 -4.55 -6.61 7.06
C GLU A 259 -4.09 -5.99 8.39
N VAL A 260 -2.81 -6.08 8.72
CA VAL A 260 -2.22 -5.35 9.86
C VAL A 260 -1.48 -4.11 9.37
N MET A 261 -2.06 -2.93 9.62
CA MET A 261 -1.64 -1.68 8.98
C MET A 261 -0.20 -1.25 9.28
N ARG A 262 0.19 -1.31 10.56
CA ARG A 262 1.47 -0.80 11.06
C ARG A 262 2.01 -1.73 12.13
N PRO A 263 2.76 -2.77 11.73
CA PRO A 263 3.43 -3.66 12.67
C PRO A 263 4.25 -2.86 13.71
N HIS A 264 3.98 -3.10 14.98
CA HIS A 264 4.67 -2.45 16.10
C HIS A 264 5.09 -3.49 17.15
N ARG A 265 6.19 -3.24 17.86
CA ARG A 265 6.79 -4.21 18.79
C ARG A 265 6.03 -4.38 20.12
N SER A 266 5.32 -3.35 20.56
CA SER A 266 4.78 -3.28 21.93
C SER A 266 3.47 -2.51 22.08
N LYS A 267 2.86 -2.07 20.97
CA LYS A 267 1.63 -1.27 21.01
C LYS A 267 0.52 -2.07 20.35
N PRO A 268 -0.74 -1.89 20.78
CA PRO A 268 -1.87 -2.40 20.05
C PRO A 268 -1.83 -1.89 18.60
N MET A 269 -2.21 -2.76 17.67
CA MET A 269 -2.13 -2.50 16.23
C MET A 269 -3.52 -2.42 15.63
N ASP A 270 -3.70 -1.50 14.71
CA ASP A 270 -4.92 -1.41 13.92
C ASP A 270 -4.84 -2.40 12.76
N ALA A 271 -5.95 -3.09 12.54
CA ALA A 271 -6.12 -4.03 11.47
C ALA A 271 -7.48 -3.89 10.79
N LEU A 272 -7.60 -4.39 9.57
CA LEU A 272 -8.86 -4.52 8.86
C LEU A 272 -9.10 -5.99 8.55
N LEU A 273 -10.24 -6.51 9.00
CA LEU A 273 -10.76 -7.80 8.57
C LEU A 273 -11.71 -7.57 7.40
N ILE A 274 -11.36 -8.14 6.25
CA ILE A 274 -12.07 -7.98 4.99
C ILE A 274 -12.60 -9.35 4.58
N GLU A 275 -13.91 -9.49 4.58
CA GLU A 275 -14.57 -10.78 4.37
C GLU A 275 -15.35 -10.76 3.05
N PRO A 276 -15.14 -11.73 2.16
CA PRO A 276 -15.99 -11.91 0.99
C PRO A 276 -17.44 -12.18 1.40
N ARG A 277 -18.37 -11.50 0.74
CA ARG A 277 -19.79 -11.82 0.85
C ARG A 277 -20.13 -12.78 -0.28
N THR A 278 -20.62 -13.96 0.07
CA THR A 278 -21.24 -14.86 -0.88
C THR A 278 -22.45 -14.16 -1.50
N ARG A 279 -22.56 -14.18 -2.84
CA ARG A 279 -23.80 -13.76 -3.51
C ARG A 279 -24.94 -14.60 -2.94
N GLN A 280 -25.90 -13.94 -2.29
CA GLN A 280 -27.25 -14.49 -2.19
C GLN A 280 -27.91 -14.46 -3.56
#